data_AF-A0AA38P8Y1-F1
#
_entry.id   AF-A0AA38P8Y1-F1
#
_cell.length_a   1.000
_cell.length_b   1.000
_cell.length_c   1.000
_cell.angle_alpha   90.00
_cell.angle_beta   90.00
_cell.angle_gamma   90.00
#
_symmetry.space_group_name_H-M   'P 1'
#
loop_
_entity.id
_entity.type
_entity.pdbx_description
1 polymer ?
#
loop_
_entity_poly.entity_id
_entity_poly.type
_entity_poly.pdbx_seq_one_letter_code
_entity_poly.pdbx_strand_id
1 'polypeptide(L)'
;MSTIPDPVAEKSGFLRMYMSSHPDTLVAYAKWYGKVTEPLLSAEMVGIDTKGMTLACKLKNGSSKDVRVEIEPPLSGYDDVKPRLLEMKAIAQEGLGMIKTPKISTFHFPRSALSVIFVVYPILVYLAYAPTFSPTFSPTSGSASTSVITQAVDMITVPARLLTHTPFLGPWLPSIFYWLFWSVNVGHVFEAMYTASLCRRHGTGLGVGAAYVFATLVCGYHIWRDLRKRIQDARIQSVMKVE
;
A
#
# COMPACT_ATOMS: atom_id res chain seq x y z
N MET A 1 -10.73 -3.21 -34.92
CA MET A 1 -10.05 -3.07 -33.60
C MET A 1 -8.60 -3.41 -33.82
N SER A 2 -7.70 -2.43 -33.79
CA SER A 2 -6.26 -2.70 -33.83
C SER A 2 -5.86 -3.41 -32.54
N THR A 3 -5.48 -4.68 -32.64
CA THR A 3 -4.82 -5.41 -31.57
C THR A 3 -3.48 -4.72 -31.32
N ILE A 4 -3.42 -3.85 -30.32
CA ILE A 4 -2.14 -3.29 -29.85
C ILE A 4 -1.29 -4.51 -29.48
N PRO A 5 -0.12 -4.72 -30.14
CA PRO A 5 0.76 -5.83 -29.81
C PRO A 5 1.10 -5.81 -28.33
N ASP A 6 1.05 -6.97 -27.67
CA ASP A 6 1.38 -7.05 -26.25
C ASP A 6 2.89 -6.76 -26.08
N PRO A 7 3.26 -5.67 -25.37
CA PRO A 7 4.64 -5.20 -25.29
C PRO A 7 5.57 -6.18 -24.55
N VAL A 8 5.02 -7.10 -23.76
CA VAL A 8 5.76 -8.14 -23.05
C VAL A 8 5.89 -9.39 -23.92
N ALA A 9 4.83 -9.76 -24.65
CA ALA A 9 4.81 -10.93 -25.51
C ALA A 9 5.84 -10.88 -26.64
N GLU A 10 6.10 -9.69 -27.20
CA GLU A 10 7.14 -9.47 -28.22
C GLU A 10 8.55 -9.87 -27.71
N LYS A 11 8.79 -9.76 -26.40
CA LYS A 11 10.07 -10.07 -25.74
C LYS A 11 10.05 -11.39 -24.98
N SER A 12 9.00 -12.21 -25.16
CA SER A 12 8.80 -13.47 -24.44
C SER A 12 9.93 -14.48 -24.64
N GLY A 13 10.58 -14.51 -25.80
CA GLY A 13 11.72 -15.39 -26.08
C GLY A 13 12.92 -15.12 -25.16
N PHE A 14 13.28 -13.85 -24.95
CA PHE A 14 14.34 -13.46 -24.01
C PHE A 14 13.98 -13.82 -22.57
N LEU A 15 12.73 -13.58 -22.18
CA LEU A 15 12.25 -13.90 -20.84
C LEU A 15 12.21 -15.40 -20.58
N ARG A 16 11.84 -16.21 -21.58
CA ARG A 16 11.89 -17.67 -21.52
C ARG A 16 13.32 -18.17 -21.30
N MET A 17 14.28 -17.64 -22.06
CA MET A 17 15.70 -18.00 -21.90
C MET A 17 16.21 -17.61 -20.51
N TYR A 18 15.87 -16.41 -20.02
CA TYR A 18 16.20 -15.98 -18.67
C TYR A 18 15.58 -16.90 -17.60
N MET A 19 14.31 -17.30 -17.75
CA MET A 19 13.64 -18.17 -16.78
C MET A 19 14.13 -19.62 -16.82
N SER A 20 14.70 -20.08 -17.94
CA SER A 20 15.30 -21.42 -18.01
C SER A 20 16.51 -21.60 -17.09
N SER A 21 17.18 -20.52 -16.66
CA SER A 21 18.22 -20.60 -15.63
C SER A 21 17.68 -20.66 -14.21
N HIS A 22 16.35 -20.58 -14.02
CA HIS A 22 15.68 -20.63 -12.71
C HIS A 22 14.58 -21.71 -12.66
N PRO A 23 14.89 -22.99 -12.96
CA PRO A 23 13.88 -24.05 -13.10
C PRO A 23 13.03 -24.28 -11.84
N ASP A 24 13.62 -24.13 -10.65
CA ASP A 24 12.90 -24.26 -9.37
C ASP A 24 11.81 -23.20 -9.19
N THR A 25 12.03 -22.00 -9.75
CA THR A 25 11.06 -20.92 -9.72
C THR A 25 9.82 -21.27 -10.54
N LEU A 26 10.02 -21.88 -11.71
CA LEU A 26 8.92 -22.30 -12.59
C LEU A 26 8.09 -23.42 -11.95
N VAL A 27 8.74 -24.37 -11.27
CA VAL A 27 8.04 -25.41 -10.50
C VAL A 27 7.25 -24.78 -9.34
N ALA A 28 7.84 -23.81 -8.63
CA ALA A 28 7.14 -23.09 -7.56
C ALA A 28 5.91 -22.35 -8.08
N TYR A 29 5.99 -21.72 -9.26
CA TYR A 29 4.84 -21.07 -9.90
C TYR A 29 3.73 -22.03 -10.27
N ALA A 30 4.08 -23.14 -10.92
CA ALA A 30 3.12 -24.16 -11.30
C ALA A 30 2.36 -24.72 -10.07
N LYS A 31 3.07 -25.01 -8.98
CA LYS A 31 2.45 -25.50 -7.74
C LYS A 31 1.60 -24.44 -7.04
N TRP A 32 2.16 -23.24 -6.85
CA TRP A 32 1.53 -22.22 -6.01
C TRP A 32 0.41 -21.45 -6.72
N TYR A 33 0.68 -20.95 -7.92
CA TYR A 33 -0.27 -20.15 -8.69
C TYR A 33 -1.09 -21.01 -9.65
N GLY A 34 -0.43 -21.96 -10.33
CA GLY A 34 -1.09 -22.91 -11.23
C GLY A 34 -1.91 -23.99 -10.51
N LYS A 35 -1.84 -24.05 -9.17
CA LYS A 35 -2.53 -25.03 -8.31
C LYS A 35 -2.31 -26.49 -8.74
N VAL A 36 -1.16 -26.79 -9.33
CA VAL A 36 -0.81 -28.16 -9.70
C VAL A 36 -0.46 -28.94 -8.44
N THR A 37 -1.37 -29.80 -8.00
CA THR A 37 -1.19 -30.66 -6.82
C THR A 37 -0.39 -31.92 -7.13
N GLU A 38 -0.32 -32.31 -8.41
CA GLU A 38 0.38 -33.50 -8.86
C GLU A 38 1.91 -33.33 -8.69
N PRO A 39 2.65 -34.41 -8.41
CA PRO A 39 4.09 -34.33 -8.25
C PRO A 39 4.77 -34.02 -9.60
N LEU A 40 5.34 -32.81 -9.69
CA LEU A 40 6.07 -32.30 -10.84
C LEU A 40 7.53 -32.75 -10.83
N LEU A 41 8.06 -33.08 -12.01
CA LEU A 41 9.50 -33.28 -12.28
C LEU A 41 10.17 -31.96 -12.66
N SER A 42 9.57 -31.22 -13.60
CA SER A 42 10.08 -29.93 -14.06
C SER A 42 8.97 -29.08 -14.66
N ALA A 43 9.25 -27.79 -14.82
CA ALA A 43 8.38 -26.85 -15.52
C ALA A 43 9.22 -25.96 -16.43
N GLU A 44 8.71 -25.68 -17.62
CA GLU A 44 9.37 -24.83 -18.62
C GLU A 44 8.41 -23.70 -19.02
N MET A 45 8.92 -22.48 -19.16
CA MET A 45 8.12 -21.37 -19.64
C MET A 45 7.95 -21.48 -21.15
N VAL A 46 6.72 -21.44 -21.64
CA VAL A 46 6.38 -21.44 -23.08
C VAL A 46 6.30 -20.01 -23.60
N GLY A 47 5.64 -19.12 -22.85
CA GLY A 47 5.46 -17.72 -23.20
C GLY A 47 4.94 -16.91 -22.02
N ILE A 48 5.03 -15.58 -22.15
CA ILE A 48 4.59 -14.61 -21.17
C ILE A 48 4.03 -13.39 -21.91
N ASP A 49 2.98 -12.81 -21.36
CA ASP A 49 2.34 -11.58 -21.83
C ASP A 49 1.98 -10.69 -20.62
N THR A 50 1.32 -9.57 -20.85
CA THR A 50 0.98 -8.62 -19.79
C THR A 50 0.07 -9.19 -18.69
N LYS A 51 -0.68 -10.25 -18.97
CA LYS A 51 -1.68 -10.82 -18.05
C LYS A 51 -1.19 -12.08 -17.36
N GLY A 52 -0.21 -12.79 -17.91
CA GLY A 52 0.24 -14.05 -17.35
C GLY A 52 1.36 -14.72 -18.12
N MET A 53 1.77 -15.88 -17.61
CA MET A 53 2.73 -16.76 -18.25
C MET A 53 2.16 -18.17 -18.43
N THR A 54 2.52 -18.84 -19.52
CA THR A 54 2.16 -20.22 -19.79
C THR A 54 3.35 -21.13 -19.49
N LEU A 55 3.14 -22.14 -18.66
CA LEU A 55 4.15 -23.11 -18.23
C LEU A 55 3.80 -24.51 -18.74
N ALA A 56 4.73 -25.16 -19.42
CA ALA A 56 4.66 -26.58 -19.76
C ALA A 56 5.23 -27.39 -18.59
N CYS A 57 4.38 -28.15 -17.91
CA CYS A 57 4.72 -28.89 -16.70
C CYS A 57 4.88 -30.38 -17.00
N LYS A 58 6.05 -30.96 -16.70
CA LYS A 58 6.30 -32.41 -16.81
C LYS A 58 5.99 -33.09 -15.49
N LEU A 59 5.01 -33.98 -15.49
CA LEU A 59 4.55 -34.72 -14.32
C LEU A 59 5.38 -36.00 -14.13
N LYS A 60 5.44 -36.52 -12.89
CA LYS A 60 6.17 -37.76 -12.57
C LYS A 60 5.64 -39.00 -13.31
N ASN A 61 4.40 -38.97 -13.77
CA ASN A 61 3.77 -40.03 -14.58
C ASN A 61 4.18 -39.97 -16.07
N GLY A 62 5.04 -39.02 -16.46
CA GLY A 62 5.48 -38.83 -17.85
C GLY A 62 4.55 -37.97 -18.72
N SER A 63 3.39 -37.54 -18.23
CA SER A 63 2.51 -36.64 -18.98
C SER A 63 2.94 -35.19 -18.87
N SER A 64 2.65 -34.40 -19.91
CA SER A 64 2.87 -32.96 -19.92
C SER A 64 1.54 -32.22 -19.79
N LYS A 65 1.51 -31.16 -19.00
CA LYS A 65 0.32 -30.34 -18.72
C LYS A 65 0.67 -28.87 -18.87
N ASP A 66 -0.06 -28.17 -19.71
CA ASP A 66 0.12 -26.72 -19.86
C ASP A 66 -0.73 -25.99 -18.83
N VAL A 67 -0.08 -25.08 -18.10
CA VAL A 67 -0.68 -24.36 -16.98
C VAL A 67 -0.46 -22.88 -17.19
N ARG A 68 -1.56 -22.12 -17.13
CA ARG A 68 -1.53 -20.68 -17.22
C ARG A 68 -1.44 -20.09 -15.81
N VAL A 69 -0.40 -19.33 -15.56
CA VAL A 69 -0.17 -18.60 -14.31
C VAL A 69 -0.52 -17.13 -14.54
N GLU A 70 -1.57 -16.66 -13.88
CA GLU A 70 -2.02 -15.28 -13.97
C GLU A 70 -1.12 -14.35 -13.16
N ILE A 71 -0.85 -13.16 -13.70
CA ILE A 71 -0.06 -12.11 -13.07
C ILE A 71 -1.00 -11.00 -12.62
N GLU A 72 -1.16 -10.86 -11.30
CA GLU A 72 -1.96 -9.81 -10.68
C GLU A 72 -1.10 -8.91 -9.78
N PRO A 73 -1.16 -7.57 -9.96
CA PRO A 73 -1.80 -6.85 -11.08
C PRO A 73 -1.09 -7.10 -12.43
N PRO A 74 -1.79 -6.91 -13.56
CA PRO A 74 -1.19 -7.03 -14.90
C PRO A 74 0.03 -6.12 -15.06
N LEU A 75 0.96 -6.54 -15.90
CA LEU A 75 2.16 -5.78 -16.23
C LEU A 75 1.79 -4.58 -17.09
N SER A 76 2.31 -3.39 -16.77
CA SER A 76 2.11 -2.21 -17.60
C SER A 76 3.07 -2.17 -18.79
N GLY A 77 4.20 -2.87 -18.68
CA GLY A 77 5.21 -2.98 -19.73
C GLY A 77 6.35 -3.92 -19.36
N TYR A 78 7.37 -3.97 -20.22
CA TYR A 78 8.52 -4.87 -20.07
C TYR A 78 9.34 -4.61 -18.79
N ASP A 79 9.47 -3.34 -18.38
CA ASP A 79 10.28 -2.96 -17.21
C ASP A 79 9.69 -3.50 -15.89
N ASP A 80 8.37 -3.76 -15.86
CA ASP A 80 7.67 -4.33 -14.71
C ASP A 80 7.85 -5.85 -14.58
N VAL A 81 8.28 -6.54 -15.64
CA VAL A 81 8.35 -8.00 -15.67
C VAL A 81 9.27 -8.50 -14.56
N LYS A 82 10.49 -7.97 -14.50
CA LYS A 82 11.51 -8.41 -13.54
C LYS A 82 11.06 -8.25 -12.07
N PRO A 83 10.67 -7.04 -11.60
CA PRO A 83 10.24 -6.89 -10.21
C PRO A 83 8.99 -7.72 -9.90
N ARG A 84 8.05 -7.87 -10.85
CA ARG A 84 6.85 -8.68 -10.66
C ARG A 84 7.16 -10.17 -10.50
N LEU A 85 8.04 -10.72 -11.36
CA LEU A 85 8.45 -12.11 -11.25
C LEU A 85 9.20 -12.37 -9.94
N LEU A 86 10.10 -11.48 -9.51
CA LEU A 86 10.78 -11.65 -8.23
C LEU A 86 9.82 -11.65 -7.03
N GLU A 87 8.80 -10.79 -7.07
CA GLU A 87 7.74 -10.79 -6.05
C GLU A 87 6.94 -12.10 -6.06
N MET A 88 6.50 -12.55 -7.23
CA MET A 88 5.77 -13.81 -7.37
C MET A 88 6.59 -14.99 -6.88
N LYS A 89 7.89 -15.02 -7.17
CA LYS A 89 8.82 -16.06 -6.71
C LYS A 89 8.85 -16.11 -5.20
N ALA A 90 8.99 -14.96 -4.57
CA ALA A 90 9.04 -14.89 -3.12
C ALA A 90 7.73 -15.35 -2.47
N ILE A 91 6.58 -14.96 -3.01
CA ILE A 91 5.28 -15.40 -2.50
C ILE A 91 5.09 -16.91 -2.69
N ALA A 92 5.45 -17.45 -3.86
CA ALA A 92 5.32 -18.88 -4.14
C ALA A 92 6.23 -19.72 -3.24
N GLN A 93 7.50 -19.33 -3.10
CA GLN A 93 8.44 -20.05 -2.25
C GLN A 93 8.09 -19.94 -0.76
N GLU A 94 7.60 -18.78 -0.29
CA GLU A 94 7.12 -18.64 1.09
C GLU A 94 5.89 -19.52 1.32
N GLY A 95 4.94 -19.50 0.38
CA GLY A 95 3.71 -20.29 0.45
C GLY A 95 3.94 -21.80 0.42
N LEU A 96 4.97 -22.24 -0.30
CA LEU A 96 5.41 -23.64 -0.35
C LEU A 96 6.34 -24.03 0.80
N GLY A 97 6.66 -23.09 1.72
CA GLY A 97 7.57 -23.34 2.84
C GLY A 97 9.04 -23.51 2.46
N MET A 98 9.43 -23.14 1.23
CA MET A 98 10.82 -23.19 0.76
C MET A 98 11.68 -22.08 1.37
N ILE A 99 11.05 -20.98 1.77
CA ILE A 99 11.71 -19.88 2.48
C ILE A 99 10.90 -19.50 3.73
N LYS A 100 11.59 -18.95 4.74
CA LYS A 100 10.96 -18.48 5.97
C LYS A 100 10.30 -17.12 5.75
N THR A 101 9.09 -16.94 6.28
CA THR A 101 8.42 -15.63 6.31
C THR A 101 9.35 -14.57 6.92
N PRO A 102 9.58 -13.44 6.23
CA PRO A 102 10.50 -12.43 6.72
C PRO A 102 9.94 -11.76 7.97
N LYS A 103 10.84 -11.53 8.92
CA LYS A 103 10.55 -10.80 10.16
C LYS A 103 10.91 -9.34 9.99
N ILE A 104 9.96 -8.45 10.27
CA ILE A 104 10.20 -7.01 10.27
C ILE A 104 10.49 -6.57 11.72
N SER A 105 11.77 -6.48 12.08
CA SER A 105 12.20 -6.20 13.46
C SER A 105 12.47 -4.73 13.76
N THR A 106 12.37 -3.85 12.75
CA THR A 106 12.68 -2.42 12.91
C THR A 106 11.51 -1.57 12.47
N PHE A 107 11.27 -0.50 13.22
CA PHE A 107 10.33 0.54 12.85
C PHE A 107 11.00 1.58 11.97
N HIS A 108 10.31 2.04 10.94
CA HIS A 108 10.75 3.10 10.06
C HIS A 108 9.60 4.07 9.84
N PHE A 109 9.86 5.37 10.05
CA PHE A 109 8.89 6.43 9.82
C PHE A 109 9.21 7.15 8.51
N PRO A 110 8.40 6.99 7.44
CA PRO A 110 8.66 7.61 6.16
C PRO A 110 8.47 9.14 6.26
N ARG A 111 9.39 9.91 5.67
CA ARG A 111 9.29 11.39 5.65
C ARG A 111 7.98 11.89 5.04
N SER A 112 7.39 11.14 4.10
CA SER A 112 6.10 11.47 3.51
C SER A 112 4.94 11.46 4.51
N ALA A 113 5.06 10.77 5.66
CA ALA A 113 4.04 10.81 6.71
C ALA A 113 4.07 12.12 7.52
N LEU A 114 5.19 12.88 7.49
CA LEU A 114 5.28 14.17 8.18
C LEU A 114 4.32 15.21 7.56
N SER A 115 4.06 15.16 6.26
CA SER A 115 3.09 16.06 5.63
C SER A 115 1.66 15.83 6.15
N VAL A 116 1.32 14.60 6.52
CA VAL A 116 0.00 14.30 7.11
C VAL A 116 -0.15 15.02 8.45
N ILE A 117 0.88 14.97 9.29
CA ILE A 117 0.88 15.58 10.63
C ILE A 117 0.93 17.11 10.55
N PHE A 118 1.83 17.66 9.73
CA PHE A 118 2.10 19.11 9.75
C PHE A 118 1.28 19.92 8.74
N VAL A 119 0.63 19.28 7.78
CA VAL A 119 -0.12 19.97 6.73
C VAL A 119 -1.56 19.49 6.68
N VAL A 120 -1.79 18.20 6.44
CA VAL A 120 -3.15 17.67 6.17
C VAL A 120 -4.05 17.78 7.40
N TYR A 121 -3.63 17.25 8.55
CA TYR A 121 -4.44 17.32 9.78
C TYR A 121 -4.72 18.75 10.24
N PRO A 122 -3.72 19.66 10.32
CA PRO A 122 -3.96 21.04 10.70
C PRO A 122 -4.97 21.73 9.79
N ILE A 123 -4.89 21.51 8.47
CA ILE A 123 -5.86 22.08 7.52
C ILE A 123 -7.27 21.50 7.74
N LEU A 124 -7.39 20.18 7.89
CA LEU A 124 -8.69 19.53 8.10
C LEU A 124 -9.34 19.98 9.40
N VAL A 125 -8.58 20.00 10.50
CA VAL A 125 -9.06 20.46 11.82
C VAL A 125 -9.42 21.95 11.76
N TYR A 126 -8.56 22.77 11.16
CA TYR A 126 -8.82 24.19 11.02
C TYR A 126 -10.11 24.46 10.25
N LEU A 127 -10.30 23.85 9.08
CA LEU A 127 -11.49 24.08 8.26
C LEU A 127 -12.77 23.45 8.84
N ALA A 128 -12.66 22.37 9.62
CA ALA A 128 -13.80 21.73 10.28
C ALA A 128 -14.30 22.53 11.50
N TYR A 129 -13.40 23.14 12.27
CA TYR A 129 -13.75 23.72 13.58
C TYR A 129 -13.59 25.25 13.67
N ALA A 130 -12.70 25.89 12.89
CA ALA A 130 -12.53 27.34 12.97
C ALA A 130 -13.83 28.14 12.68
N PRO A 131 -14.72 27.71 11.75
CA PRO A 131 -15.98 28.43 11.51
C PRO A 131 -16.99 28.36 12.66
N THR A 132 -16.91 27.34 13.53
CA THR A 132 -17.84 27.18 14.66
C THR A 132 -17.36 27.91 15.91
N PHE A 133 -16.09 28.32 15.96
CA PHE A 133 -15.56 29.23 16.96
C PHE A 133 -16.02 30.67 16.69
N SER A 134 -17.25 30.97 17.08
CA SER A 134 -17.66 32.36 17.32
C SER A 134 -17.30 32.69 18.77
N PRO A 135 -16.26 33.48 19.06
CA PRO A 135 -16.16 34.07 20.38
C PRO A 135 -17.43 34.89 20.56
N THR A 136 -18.30 34.48 21.48
CA THR A 136 -19.48 35.26 21.88
C THR A 136 -18.94 36.54 22.52
N PHE A 137 -18.63 37.52 21.69
CA PHE A 137 -18.25 38.85 22.13
C PHE A 137 -19.55 39.52 22.57
N SER A 138 -19.98 39.24 23.80
CA SER A 138 -21.01 40.05 24.44
C SER A 138 -20.40 41.43 24.69
N PRO A 139 -20.90 42.52 24.05
CA PRO A 139 -20.33 43.86 24.20
C PRO A 139 -20.73 44.51 25.53
N THR A 140 -21.04 43.72 26.55
CA THR A 140 -21.50 44.22 27.84
C THR A 140 -20.30 44.52 28.74
N SER A 141 -20.04 45.83 28.87
CA SER A 141 -19.27 46.52 29.91
C SER A 141 -17.73 46.50 29.82
N GLY A 142 -17.19 47.47 29.08
CA GLY A 142 -16.27 48.48 29.63
C GLY A 142 -14.88 48.08 30.14
N SER A 143 -14.43 46.83 30.02
CA SER A 143 -13.06 46.46 30.40
C SER A 143 -12.17 46.32 29.16
N ALA A 144 -11.26 47.29 28.98
CA ALA A 144 -10.29 47.37 27.88
C ALA A 144 -9.14 46.35 28.00
N SER A 145 -9.43 45.14 28.45
CA SER A 145 -8.46 44.06 28.62
C SER A 145 -8.91 42.82 27.85
N THR A 146 -9.15 42.98 26.56
CA THR A 146 -9.11 41.85 25.62
C THR A 146 -7.71 41.26 25.68
N SER A 147 -7.62 40.02 26.18
CA SER A 147 -6.35 39.32 26.29
C SER A 147 -5.68 39.19 24.92
N VAL A 148 -4.35 39.36 24.85
CA VAL A 148 -3.53 39.15 23.63
C VAL A 148 -3.85 37.82 22.93
N ILE A 149 -4.27 36.83 23.71
CA ILE A 149 -4.68 35.50 23.25
C ILE A 149 -5.94 35.56 22.37
N THR A 150 -6.96 36.35 22.75
CA THR A 150 -8.22 36.45 21.98
C THR A 150 -7.97 37.07 20.60
N GLN A 151 -7.13 38.10 20.52
CA GLN A 151 -6.78 38.75 19.26
C GLN A 151 -6.00 37.82 18.31
N ALA A 152 -5.08 37.02 18.85
CA ALA A 152 -4.34 36.03 18.07
C ALA A 152 -5.26 34.92 17.51
N VAL A 153 -6.23 34.45 18.31
CA VAL A 153 -7.21 33.45 17.87
C VAL A 153 -8.11 33.99 16.76
N ASP A 154 -8.55 35.25 16.85
CA ASP A 154 -9.35 35.87 15.79
C ASP A 154 -8.56 35.99 14.48
N MET A 155 -7.30 36.44 14.52
CA MET A 155 -6.45 36.52 13.31
C MET A 155 -6.29 35.16 12.62
N ILE A 156 -6.15 34.08 13.40
CA ILE A 156 -6.02 32.73 12.85
C ILE A 156 -7.33 32.26 12.24
N THR A 157 -8.49 32.57 12.82
CA THR A 157 -9.81 32.03 12.40
C THR A 157 -10.52 32.87 11.34
N VAL A 158 -10.15 34.14 11.13
CA VAL A 158 -10.75 35.04 10.12
C VAL A 158 -10.76 34.43 8.70
N PRO A 159 -9.65 33.86 8.17
CA PRO A 159 -9.66 33.30 6.82
C PRO A 159 -10.70 32.18 6.62
N ALA A 160 -10.83 31.25 7.57
CA ALA A 160 -11.87 30.22 7.53
C ALA A 160 -13.28 30.81 7.54
N ARG A 161 -13.52 31.84 8.36
CA ARG A 161 -14.82 32.53 8.42
C ARG A 161 -15.16 33.21 7.10
N LEU A 162 -14.20 33.88 6.46
CA LEU A 162 -14.42 34.49 5.13
C LEU A 162 -14.82 33.46 4.07
N LEU A 163 -14.24 32.25 4.10
CA LEU A 163 -14.63 31.17 3.18
C LEU A 163 -16.08 30.73 3.38
N THR A 164 -16.59 30.78 4.61
CA THR A 164 -18.00 30.43 4.91
C THR A 164 -19.02 31.48 4.47
N HIS A 165 -18.59 32.69 4.12
CA HIS A 165 -19.49 33.74 3.60
C HIS A 165 -19.65 33.70 2.08
N THR A 166 -19.05 32.72 1.39
CA THR A 166 -19.25 32.53 -0.05
C THR A 166 -20.66 32.00 -0.33
N PRO A 167 -21.44 32.60 -1.25
CA PRO A 167 -22.88 32.35 -1.36
C PRO A 167 -23.26 30.93 -1.80
N PHE A 168 -22.37 30.22 -2.52
CA PHE A 168 -22.66 28.89 -3.05
C PHE A 168 -22.11 27.74 -2.18
N LEU A 169 -20.90 27.90 -1.62
CA LEU A 169 -20.20 26.82 -0.92
C LEU A 169 -20.16 27.05 0.60
N GLY A 170 -20.23 28.31 1.04
CA GLY A 170 -19.96 28.74 2.40
C GLY A 170 -20.72 27.97 3.49
N PRO A 171 -22.06 27.82 3.41
CA PRO A 171 -22.85 27.11 4.42
C PRO A 171 -22.49 25.62 4.55
N TRP A 172 -21.97 25.02 3.48
CA TRP A 172 -21.69 23.58 3.41
C TRP A 172 -20.25 23.24 3.79
N LEU A 173 -19.31 24.19 3.65
CA LEU A 173 -17.88 23.95 3.86
C LEU A 173 -17.56 23.34 5.25
N PRO A 174 -18.04 23.88 6.39
CA PRO A 174 -17.71 23.30 7.70
C PRO A 174 -18.20 21.86 7.84
N SER A 175 -19.42 21.59 7.37
CA SER A 175 -20.01 20.25 7.37
C SER A 175 -19.20 19.29 6.49
N ILE A 176 -18.79 19.71 5.30
CA ILE A 176 -17.97 18.89 4.38
C ILE A 176 -16.64 18.55 5.06
N PHE A 177 -15.91 19.53 5.61
CA PHE A 177 -14.62 19.29 6.24
C PHE A 177 -14.74 18.48 7.54
N TYR A 178 -15.82 18.66 8.30
CA TYR A 178 -16.12 17.82 9.46
C TYR A 178 -16.29 16.35 9.06
N TRP A 179 -17.11 16.07 8.05
CA TRP A 179 -17.29 14.71 7.55
C TRP A 179 -16.00 14.13 6.96
N LEU A 180 -15.24 14.90 6.19
CA LEU A 180 -13.93 14.49 5.67
C LEU A 180 -12.96 14.12 6.78
N PHE A 181 -12.87 14.96 7.83
CA PHE A 181 -12.02 14.69 8.99
C PHE A 181 -12.40 13.35 9.64
N TRP A 182 -13.69 13.12 9.91
CA TRP A 182 -14.12 11.86 10.52
C TRP A 182 -13.95 10.66 9.58
N SER A 183 -14.22 10.79 8.29
CA SER A 183 -13.98 9.73 7.31
C SER A 183 -12.51 9.32 7.23
N VAL A 184 -11.58 10.28 7.27
CA VAL A 184 -10.13 10.00 7.32
C VAL A 184 -9.76 9.22 8.57
N ASN A 185 -10.22 9.64 9.76
CA ASN A 185 -9.93 8.94 11.01
C ASN A 185 -10.52 7.52 11.03
N VAL A 186 -11.73 7.33 10.52
CA VAL A 186 -12.33 5.99 10.36
C VAL A 186 -11.49 5.13 9.39
N GLY A 187 -11.02 5.71 8.28
CA GLY A 187 -10.09 5.06 7.36
C GLY A 187 -8.82 4.60 8.06
N HIS A 188 -8.19 5.47 8.87
CA HIS A 188 -6.99 5.13 9.63
C HIS A 188 -7.22 4.00 10.63
N VAL A 189 -8.40 3.89 11.26
CA VAL A 189 -8.73 2.76 12.14
C VAL A 189 -8.73 1.45 11.36
N PHE A 190 -9.35 1.40 10.18
CA PHE A 190 -9.33 0.20 9.34
C PHE A 190 -7.91 -0.14 8.86
N GLU A 191 -7.14 0.85 8.44
CA GLU A 191 -5.74 0.67 8.04
C GLU A 191 -4.87 0.18 9.20
N ALA A 192 -5.11 0.66 10.43
CA ALA A 192 -4.39 0.25 11.62
C ALA A 192 -4.74 -1.19 12.05
N MET A 193 -6.02 -1.58 11.94
CA MET A 193 -6.45 -2.98 12.14
C MET A 193 -5.75 -3.91 11.15
N TYR A 194 -5.71 -3.53 9.87
CA TYR A 194 -5.00 -4.30 8.85
C TYR A 194 -3.49 -4.33 9.11
N THR A 195 -2.90 -3.20 9.51
CA THR A 195 -1.48 -3.11 9.92
C THR A 195 -1.17 -4.03 11.10
N ALA A 196 -2.05 -4.11 12.09
CA ALA A 196 -1.92 -5.02 13.22
C ALA A 196 -1.93 -6.49 12.76
N SER A 197 -2.82 -6.84 11.83
CA SER A 197 -2.86 -8.18 11.24
C SER A 197 -1.57 -8.54 10.49
N LEU A 198 -1.01 -7.59 9.72
CA LEU A 198 0.26 -7.75 9.03
C LEU A 198 1.43 -7.91 10.00
N CYS A 199 1.48 -7.10 11.06
CA CYS A 199 2.48 -7.18 12.11
C CYS A 199 2.49 -8.55 12.78
N ARG A 200 1.30 -9.09 13.10
CA ARG A 200 1.16 -10.45 13.65
C ARG A 200 1.66 -11.50 12.67
N ARG A 201 1.26 -11.41 11.40
CA ARG A 201 1.67 -12.37 10.35
C ARG A 201 3.18 -12.39 10.12
N HIS A 202 3.84 -11.23 10.20
CA HIS A 202 5.26 -11.08 9.95
C HIS A 202 6.13 -11.08 11.22
N GLY A 203 5.55 -11.40 12.39
CA GLY A 203 6.30 -11.55 13.63
C GLY A 203 7.15 -10.34 14.00
N THR A 204 6.61 -9.12 13.89
CA THR A 204 7.34 -7.86 14.14
C THR A 204 7.77 -7.67 15.60
N GLY A 205 7.17 -8.41 16.53
CA GLY A 205 7.32 -8.18 17.97
C GLY A 205 6.37 -7.09 18.47
N LEU A 206 6.04 -7.13 19.77
CA LEU A 206 5.00 -6.27 20.35
C LEU A 206 5.33 -4.77 20.24
N GLY A 207 6.58 -4.36 20.54
CA GLY A 207 6.98 -2.96 20.52
C GLY A 207 6.93 -2.34 19.12
N VAL A 208 7.56 -3.00 18.14
CA VAL A 208 7.59 -2.53 16.74
C VAL A 208 6.20 -2.60 16.11
N GLY A 209 5.45 -3.67 16.41
CA GLY A 209 4.05 -3.80 15.96
C GLY A 209 3.17 -2.68 16.50
N ALA A 210 3.26 -2.36 17.79
CA ALA A 210 2.52 -1.25 18.39
C ALA A 210 2.90 0.10 17.79
N ALA A 211 4.20 0.35 17.54
CA ALA A 211 4.66 1.56 16.88
C ALA A 211 4.08 1.71 15.47
N TYR A 212 4.04 0.63 14.68
CA TYR A 212 3.40 0.63 13.37
C TYR A 212 1.90 0.89 13.42
N VAL A 213 1.18 0.23 14.33
CA VAL A 213 -0.27 0.43 14.48
C VAL A 213 -0.58 1.87 14.89
N PHE A 214 0.14 2.41 15.87
CA PHE A 214 -0.03 3.78 16.31
C PHE A 214 0.31 4.78 15.20
N ALA A 215 1.43 4.59 14.51
CA ALA A 215 1.79 5.46 13.39
C ALA A 215 0.76 5.39 12.25
N THR A 216 0.18 4.22 11.95
CA THR A 216 -0.92 4.11 10.98
C THR A 216 -2.20 4.80 11.47
N LEU A 217 -2.53 4.77 12.77
CA LEU A 217 -3.68 5.53 13.28
C LEU A 217 -3.53 7.04 13.05
N VAL A 218 -2.30 7.56 13.15
CA VAL A 218 -2.01 9.00 12.99
C VAL A 218 -1.82 9.39 11.53
N CYS A 219 -1.10 8.59 10.75
CA CYS A 219 -0.63 8.96 9.41
C CYS A 219 -1.21 8.10 8.28
N GLY A 220 -2.03 7.11 8.62
CA GLY A 220 -2.79 6.28 7.69
C GLY A 220 -1.97 5.59 6.61
N TYR A 221 -2.48 5.74 5.39
CA TYR A 221 -1.98 5.17 4.14
C TYR A 221 -0.45 5.24 3.97
N HIS A 222 0.19 6.32 4.41
CA HIS A 222 1.64 6.49 4.24
C HIS A 222 2.46 5.46 5.02
N ILE A 223 2.09 5.19 6.26
CA ILE A 223 2.75 4.20 7.11
C ILE A 223 2.44 2.79 6.62
N TRP A 224 1.17 2.55 6.30
CA TRP A 224 0.72 1.26 5.80
C TRP A 224 1.44 0.86 4.51
N ARG A 225 1.52 1.77 3.53
CA ARG A 225 2.21 1.53 2.25
C ARG A 225 3.71 1.29 2.44
N ASP A 226 4.36 2.06 3.32
CA ASP A 226 5.79 1.86 3.64
C ASP A 226 6.04 0.47 4.23
N LEU A 227 5.22 0.05 5.21
CA LEU A 227 5.33 -1.29 5.81
C LEU A 227 5.17 -2.40 4.76
N ARG A 228 4.16 -2.31 3.88
CA ARG A 228 3.95 -3.31 2.81
C ARG A 228 5.16 -3.39 1.87
N LYS A 229 5.70 -2.23 1.47
CA LYS A 229 6.89 -2.17 0.62
C LYS A 229 8.08 -2.85 1.30
N ARG A 230 8.33 -2.57 2.58
CA ARG A 230 9.43 -3.20 3.34
C ARG A 230 9.27 -4.70 3.48
N ILE A 231 8.03 -5.18 3.68
CA ILE A 231 7.72 -6.61 3.68
C ILE A 231 8.08 -7.23 2.32
N GLN A 232 7.67 -6.60 1.23
CA GLN A 232 7.99 -7.05 -0.13
C GLN A 232 9.50 -7.06 -0.40
N ASP A 233 10.21 -5.99 -0.03
CA ASP A 233 11.66 -5.90 -0.18
C ASP A 233 12.38 -7.00 0.61
N ALA A 234 11.95 -7.25 1.86
CA ALA A 234 12.50 -8.30 2.70
C ALA A 234 12.23 -9.71 2.12
N ARG A 235 11.06 -9.92 1.52
CA ARG A 235 10.71 -11.16 0.80
C ARG A 235 11.65 -11.38 -0.38
N ILE A 236 11.79 -10.39 -1.25
CA ILE A 236 12.67 -10.47 -2.42
C ILE A 236 14.12 -10.75 -1.98
N GLN A 237 14.62 -10.03 -0.97
CA GLN A 237 15.96 -10.26 -0.44
C GLN A 237 16.15 -11.66 0.17
N SER A 238 15.12 -12.24 0.78
CA SER A 238 15.22 -13.60 1.33
C SER A 238 15.38 -14.66 0.25
N VAL A 239 14.70 -14.48 -0.89
CA VAL A 239 14.82 -15.37 -2.05
C VAL A 239 16.20 -15.28 -2.68
N MET A 240 16.70 -14.05 -2.89
CA MET A 240 18.00 -13.82 -3.51
C MET A 240 19.18 -14.40 -2.73
N LYS A 241 19.00 -14.75 -1.45
CA LYS A 241 20.04 -15.37 -0.61
C LYS A 241 20.07 -16.89 -0.67
N VAL A 242 19.03 -17.51 -1.24
CA VAL A 242 18.89 -18.98 -1.33
C VAL A 242 19.42 -19.50 -2.66
N GLU A 243 19.55 -18.64 -3.67
CA GLU A 243 20.26 -18.91 -4.93
C GLU A 243 21.76 -18.63 -4.80
#